data_AF-A0A2N2GCN5-F1
#
_entry.id   AF-A0A2N2GCN5-F1
#
_cell.length_a   1.000
_cell.length_b   1.000
_cell.length_c   1.000
_cell.angle_alpha   90.00
_cell.angle_beta   90.00
_cell.angle_gamma   90.00
#
_symmetry.space_group_name_H-M   'P 1'
#
loop_
_entity.id
_entity.type
_entity.pdbx_description
1 polymer ?
#
loop_
_entity_poly.entity_id
_entity_poly.type
_entity_poly.pdbx_seq_one_letter_code
_entity_poly.pdbx_strand_id
1 'polypeptide(L)'
;MRRIFVSIAATLFIAVMLMACADEKGPAELGMQAAEQAVNATKAEATKFVPDQMAALNATLASAKDKMAQKEYKAALAEAQAIPGQAKVVLAAAMAKKDELTKKWTDLSQKVPQMVDAIQAKVDALSQLKPKKLPKDITVEKLAEAKTALDALKADFAKAQETFKAGNMADAIAATTAIQEKATKAMEALGIAPPPEVPAAPAAPAAPAAPPAAPVAPPAAKQKS
;
A
#
# COMPACT_ATOMS: atom_id res chain seq x y z
N MET A 1 36.57 -43.77 51.95
CA MET A 1 36.19 -42.91 50.80
C MET A 1 34.79 -43.16 50.23
N ARG A 2 34.29 -44.41 50.14
CA ARG A 2 32.93 -44.69 49.62
C ARG A 2 31.76 -44.14 50.45
N ARG A 3 31.90 -44.02 51.77
CA ARG A 3 30.82 -43.53 52.66
C ARG A 3 30.64 -42.00 52.64
N ILE A 4 31.70 -41.25 52.35
CA ILE A 4 31.67 -39.78 52.28
C ILE A 4 31.02 -39.32 50.96
N PHE A 5 31.25 -40.07 49.87
CA PHE A 5 30.60 -39.82 48.58
C PHE A 5 29.08 -40.05 48.59
N VAL A 6 28.59 -41.01 49.39
CA VAL A 6 27.15 -41.31 49.48
C VAL A 6 26.39 -40.26 50.31
N SER A 7 27.01 -39.69 51.34
CA SER A 7 26.39 -38.61 52.15
C SER A 7 26.35 -37.25 51.44
N ILE A 8 27.32 -36.95 50.56
CA ILE A 8 27.29 -35.71 49.76
C ILE A 8 26.26 -35.82 48.62
N ALA A 9 26.10 -37.00 48.00
CA ALA A 9 25.09 -37.22 46.96
C ALA A 9 23.65 -37.19 47.50
N ALA A 10 23.40 -37.69 48.72
CA ALA A 10 22.06 -37.70 49.32
C ALA A 10 21.59 -36.30 49.78
N THR A 11 22.52 -35.42 50.15
CA THR A 11 22.20 -34.06 50.61
C THR A 11 22.02 -33.08 49.44
N LEU A 12 22.67 -33.36 48.29
CA LEU A 12 22.51 -32.58 47.05
C LEU A 12 21.16 -32.85 46.35
N PHE A 13 20.53 -34.01 46.58
CA PHE A 13 19.28 -34.38 45.92
C PHE A 13 18.02 -33.80 46.60
N ILE A 14 18.09 -33.50 47.90
CA ILE A 14 16.95 -32.95 48.67
C ILE A 14 16.88 -31.42 48.58
N ALA A 15 17.99 -30.74 48.28
CA ALA A 15 18.01 -29.30 48.00
C ALA A 15 17.53 -28.94 46.57
N VAL A 16 17.40 -29.92 45.68
CA VAL A 16 16.99 -29.73 44.27
C VAL A 16 15.46 -29.81 44.08
N MET A 17 14.69 -30.16 45.12
CA MET A 17 13.21 -30.12 45.03
C MET A 17 12.60 -28.73 45.31
N LEU A 18 13.41 -27.70 45.61
CA LEU A 18 12.98 -26.29 45.67
C LEU A 18 13.52 -25.42 44.52
N MET A 19 14.34 -25.99 43.61
CA MET A 19 14.73 -25.36 42.34
C MET A 19 13.82 -25.74 41.17
N ALA A 20 12.64 -26.31 41.44
CA ALA A 20 11.61 -26.58 40.43
C ALA A 20 10.74 -25.36 40.11
N CYS A 21 11.06 -24.17 40.61
CA CYS A 21 10.80 -22.95 39.85
C CYS A 21 11.82 -22.93 38.70
N ALA A 22 11.50 -23.63 37.61
CA ALA A 22 12.25 -23.55 36.37
C ALA A 22 12.50 -22.06 36.06
N ASP A 23 13.75 -21.71 35.78
CA ASP A 23 14.18 -20.36 35.43
C ASP A 23 13.68 -20.01 34.00
N GLU A 24 12.37 -20.06 33.80
CA GLU A 24 11.66 -19.74 32.55
C GLU A 24 11.72 -18.23 32.26
N LYS A 25 12.13 -17.45 33.26
CA LYS A 25 12.29 -16.01 33.19
C LYS A 25 13.37 -15.60 32.18
N GLY A 26 14.54 -16.25 32.18
CA GLY A 26 15.63 -15.93 31.25
C GLY A 26 15.22 -16.03 29.77
N PRO A 27 14.67 -17.17 29.32
CA PRO A 27 14.14 -17.32 27.96
C PRO A 27 13.01 -16.34 27.62
N ALA A 28 12.14 -16.02 28.58
CA ALA A 28 11.05 -15.07 28.38
C ALA A 28 11.56 -13.63 28.24
N GLU A 29 12.56 -13.20 29.03
CA GLU A 29 13.21 -11.89 28.88
C GLU A 29 13.91 -11.74 27.52
N LEU A 30 14.61 -12.79 27.08
CA LEU A 30 15.28 -12.79 25.77
C LEU A 30 14.26 -12.75 24.62
N GLY A 31 13.18 -13.52 24.71
CA GLY A 31 12.07 -13.48 23.76
C GLY A 31 11.42 -12.10 23.72
N MET A 32 11.20 -11.47 24.87
CA MET A 32 10.68 -10.11 24.96
C MET A 32 11.60 -9.08 24.31
N GLN A 33 12.91 -9.19 24.52
CA GLN A 33 13.86 -8.27 23.90
C GLN A 33 13.84 -8.40 22.37
N ALA A 34 13.76 -9.63 21.84
CA ALA A 34 13.62 -9.86 20.41
C ALA A 34 12.29 -9.30 19.86
N ALA A 35 11.19 -9.46 20.60
CA ALA A 35 9.88 -8.90 20.26
C ALA A 35 9.93 -7.36 20.20
N GLU A 36 10.51 -6.71 21.20
CA GLU A 36 10.66 -5.25 21.25
C GLU A 36 11.53 -4.74 20.10
N GLN A 37 12.64 -5.40 19.80
CA GLN A 37 13.50 -5.05 18.66
C GLN A 37 12.73 -5.15 17.34
N ALA A 38 11.96 -6.22 17.13
CA ALA A 38 11.17 -6.41 15.92
C ALA A 38 10.07 -5.32 15.76
N VAL A 39 9.40 -4.98 16.86
CA VAL A 39 8.40 -3.89 16.90
C VAL A 39 9.05 -2.55 16.58
N ASN A 40 10.18 -2.23 17.20
CA ASN A 40 10.90 -0.99 16.98
C ASN A 40 11.42 -0.85 15.54
N ALA A 41 11.92 -1.95 14.95
CA ALA A 41 12.36 -1.97 13.55
C ALA A 41 11.21 -1.72 12.55
N THR A 42 9.99 -2.10 12.92
CA THR A 42 8.80 -1.99 12.06
C THR A 42 8.08 -0.65 12.25
N LYS A 43 8.23 -0.02 13.42
CA LYS A 43 7.45 1.14 13.87
C LYS A 43 7.41 2.31 12.88
N ALA A 44 8.54 2.70 12.31
CA ALA A 44 8.63 3.91 11.47
C ALA A 44 7.75 3.79 10.21
N GLU A 45 7.91 2.71 9.46
CA GLU A 45 7.14 2.48 8.23
C GLU A 45 5.70 2.08 8.55
N ALA A 46 5.48 1.23 9.55
CA ALA A 46 4.14 0.74 9.87
C ALA A 46 3.22 1.82 10.45
N THR A 47 3.73 2.71 11.31
CA THR A 47 2.94 3.85 11.82
C THR A 47 2.49 4.78 10.69
N LYS A 48 3.31 4.90 9.64
CA LYS A 48 3.05 5.79 8.52
C LYS A 48 2.09 5.22 7.50
N PHE A 49 2.13 3.91 7.25
CA PHE A 49 1.42 3.29 6.14
C PHE A 49 0.31 2.32 6.56
N VAL A 50 0.42 1.71 7.75
CA VAL A 50 -0.53 0.73 8.28
C VAL A 50 -0.74 0.94 9.80
N PRO A 51 -1.15 2.14 10.24
CA PRO A 51 -1.22 2.49 11.67
C PRO A 51 -2.09 1.52 12.49
N ASP A 52 -3.18 1.00 11.92
CA ASP A 52 -4.06 0.03 12.59
C ASP A 52 -3.33 -1.30 12.88
N GLN A 53 -2.53 -1.78 11.94
CA GLN A 53 -1.74 -3.00 12.13
C GLN A 53 -0.60 -2.77 13.13
N MET A 54 0.01 -1.59 13.12
CA MET A 54 1.00 -1.20 14.12
C MET A 54 0.38 -1.13 15.52
N ALA A 55 -0.84 -0.61 15.64
CA ALA A 55 -1.58 -0.58 16.91
C ALA A 55 -1.85 -2.00 17.45
N ALA A 56 -2.29 -2.92 16.59
CA ALA A 56 -2.50 -4.32 16.95
C ALA A 56 -1.21 -5.04 17.39
N LEU A 57 -0.10 -4.75 16.70
CA LEU A 57 1.22 -5.29 17.06
C LEU A 57 1.70 -4.76 18.43
N ASN A 58 1.51 -3.47 18.70
CA ASN A 58 1.80 -2.86 20.00
C ASN A 58 0.92 -3.44 21.12
N ALA A 59 -0.35 -3.72 20.86
CA ALA A 59 -1.25 -4.34 21.82
C ALA A 59 -0.79 -5.77 22.18
N THR A 60 -0.30 -6.54 21.21
CA THR A 60 0.28 -7.87 21.46
C THR A 60 1.54 -7.79 22.31
N LEU A 61 2.43 -6.82 22.02
CA LEU A 61 3.62 -6.57 22.84
C LEU A 61 3.26 -6.15 24.28
N ALA A 62 2.23 -5.33 24.46
CA ALA A 62 1.75 -4.94 25.78
C ALA A 62 1.22 -6.15 26.57
N SER A 63 0.40 -7.01 25.94
CA SER A 63 -0.12 -8.22 26.58
C SER A 63 1.00 -9.16 27.03
N ALA A 64 2.03 -9.35 26.20
CA ALA A 64 3.20 -10.15 26.57
C ALA A 64 3.96 -9.57 27.78
N LYS A 65 4.07 -8.23 27.87
CA LYS A 65 4.68 -7.53 29.01
C LYS A 65 3.85 -7.67 30.29
N ASP A 66 2.53 -7.58 30.19
CA ASP A 66 1.64 -7.78 31.34
C ASP A 66 1.79 -9.20 31.88
N LYS A 67 1.91 -10.21 31.00
CA LYS A 67 2.16 -11.60 31.38
C LYS A 67 3.52 -11.78 32.06
N MET A 68 4.57 -11.09 31.59
CA MET A 68 5.86 -11.05 32.29
C MET A 68 5.73 -10.48 33.71
N ALA A 69 4.95 -9.40 33.88
CA ALA A 69 4.72 -8.78 35.18
C ALA A 69 3.92 -9.69 36.13
N GLN A 70 2.98 -10.46 35.59
CA GLN A 70 2.20 -11.47 36.31
C GLN A 70 2.97 -12.78 36.57
N LYS A 71 4.25 -12.85 36.18
CA LYS A 71 5.09 -14.06 36.25
C LYS A 71 4.58 -15.24 35.43
N GLU A 72 3.73 -14.98 34.43
CA GLU A 72 3.26 -15.97 33.47
C GLU A 72 4.30 -16.19 32.35
N TYR A 73 5.54 -16.53 32.72
CA TYR A 73 6.70 -16.52 31.82
C TYR A 73 6.52 -17.37 30.57
N LYS A 74 5.85 -18.53 30.69
CA LYS A 74 5.57 -19.41 29.55
C LYS A 74 4.56 -18.81 28.57
N ALA A 75 3.51 -18.16 29.08
CA ALA A 75 2.51 -17.48 28.25
C ALA A 75 3.11 -16.23 27.61
N ALA A 76 3.89 -15.46 28.37
CA ALA A 76 4.63 -14.30 27.87
C ALA A 76 5.62 -14.68 26.76
N LEU A 77 6.40 -15.75 26.96
CA LEU A 77 7.34 -16.26 25.96
C LEU A 77 6.62 -16.68 24.67
N ALA A 78 5.49 -17.39 24.77
CA ALA A 78 4.74 -17.83 23.61
C ALA A 78 4.25 -16.65 22.76
N GLU A 79 3.75 -15.59 23.38
CA GLU A 79 3.36 -14.36 22.67
C GLU A 79 4.57 -13.61 22.12
N ALA A 80 5.62 -13.46 22.93
CA ALA A 80 6.85 -12.79 22.51
C ALA A 80 7.49 -13.46 21.28
N GLN A 81 7.42 -14.78 21.17
CA GLN A 81 7.92 -15.52 20.01
C GLN A 81 7.08 -15.32 18.73
N ALA A 82 5.79 -14.99 18.85
CA ALA A 82 4.93 -14.70 17.71
C ALA A 82 5.16 -13.29 17.14
N ILE A 83 5.52 -12.33 18.00
CA ILE A 83 5.68 -10.91 17.65
C ILE A 83 6.66 -10.67 16.49
N PRO A 84 7.86 -11.27 16.42
CA PRO A 84 8.76 -11.10 15.28
C PRO A 84 8.14 -11.52 13.94
N GLY A 85 7.31 -12.57 13.94
CA GLY A 85 6.56 -13.01 12.77
C GLY A 85 5.49 -12.01 12.36
N GLN A 86 4.70 -11.53 13.33
CA GLN A 86 3.70 -10.49 13.10
C GLN A 86 4.33 -9.19 12.60
N ALA A 87 5.46 -8.77 13.20
CA ALA A 87 6.21 -7.58 12.79
C ALA A 87 6.65 -7.65 11.32
N LYS A 88 7.13 -8.81 10.85
CA LYS A 88 7.45 -9.01 9.43
C LYS A 88 6.23 -8.84 8.51
N VAL A 89 5.07 -9.36 8.92
CA VAL A 89 3.82 -9.22 8.16
C VAL A 89 3.39 -7.75 8.10
N VAL A 90 3.42 -7.04 9.23
CA VAL A 90 3.09 -5.61 9.30
C VAL A 90 4.07 -4.78 8.45
N LEU A 91 5.37 -5.08 8.50
CA LEU A 91 6.37 -4.42 7.68
C LEU A 91 6.13 -4.67 6.18
N ALA A 92 5.82 -5.92 5.79
CA ALA A 92 5.49 -6.25 4.40
C ALA A 92 4.24 -5.51 3.92
N ALA A 93 3.21 -5.40 4.77
CA ALA A 93 2.01 -4.62 4.47
C ALA A 93 2.32 -3.12 4.34
N ALA A 94 3.18 -2.57 5.19
CA ALA A 94 3.64 -1.19 5.10
C ALA A 94 4.37 -0.93 3.76
N MET A 95 5.27 -1.84 3.35
CA MET A 95 5.97 -1.76 2.06
C MET A 95 5.00 -1.84 0.89
N ALA A 96 4.09 -2.81 0.90
CA ALA A 96 3.08 -2.96 -0.14
C ALA A 96 2.20 -1.71 -0.25
N LYS A 97 1.82 -1.10 0.88
CA LYS A 97 1.04 0.13 0.87
C LYS A 97 1.83 1.33 0.35
N LYS A 98 3.11 1.43 0.71
CA LYS A 98 4.04 2.43 0.16
C LYS A 98 4.20 2.29 -1.36
N ASP A 99 4.32 1.07 -1.87
CA ASP A 99 4.39 0.80 -3.31
C ASP A 99 3.09 1.18 -4.03
N GLU A 100 1.93 0.84 -3.45
CA GLU A 100 0.62 1.23 -3.99
C GLU A 100 0.48 2.76 -4.08
N LEU A 101 0.82 3.46 -2.99
CA LEU A 101 0.75 4.92 -2.95
C LEU A 101 1.75 5.55 -3.92
N THR A 102 2.96 5.01 -4.03
CA THR A 102 3.97 5.49 -5.00
C THR A 102 3.47 5.35 -6.43
N LYS A 103 2.89 4.19 -6.79
CA LYS A 103 2.29 3.97 -8.12
C LYS A 103 1.14 4.94 -8.39
N LYS A 104 0.24 5.12 -7.43
CA LYS A 104 -0.86 6.10 -7.53
C LYS A 104 -0.34 7.52 -7.73
N TRP A 105 0.66 7.91 -6.97
CA TRP A 105 1.30 9.22 -7.12
C TRP A 105 1.92 9.38 -8.51
N THR A 106 2.66 8.40 -9.02
CA THR A 106 3.25 8.46 -10.37
C THR A 106 2.17 8.66 -11.43
N ASP A 107 1.10 7.86 -11.39
CA ASP A 107 -0.02 7.96 -12.33
C ASP A 107 -0.69 9.34 -12.28
N LEU A 108 -1.07 9.80 -11.08
CA LEU A 108 -1.71 11.08 -10.88
C LEU A 108 -0.81 12.27 -11.25
N SER A 109 0.47 12.21 -10.89
CA SER A 109 1.45 13.26 -11.17
C SER A 109 1.75 13.43 -12.66
N GLN A 110 1.46 12.42 -13.47
CA GLN A 110 1.53 12.49 -14.94
C GLN A 110 0.22 12.99 -15.54
N LYS A 111 -0.92 12.43 -15.08
CA LYS A 111 -2.24 12.77 -15.63
C LYS A 111 -2.68 14.19 -15.31
N VAL A 112 -2.46 14.67 -14.08
CA VAL A 112 -2.92 15.99 -13.65
C VAL A 112 -2.32 17.12 -14.49
N PRO A 113 -1.00 17.18 -14.72
CA PRO A 113 -0.42 18.16 -15.65
C PRO A 113 -1.02 18.09 -17.06
N GLN A 114 -1.23 16.89 -17.62
CA GLN A 114 -1.84 16.75 -18.95
C GLN A 114 -3.27 17.30 -19.01
N MET A 115 -4.07 17.10 -17.96
CA MET A 115 -5.41 17.69 -17.87
C MET A 115 -5.34 19.21 -17.74
N VAL A 116 -4.42 19.74 -16.92
CA VAL A 116 -4.21 21.19 -16.77
C VAL A 116 -3.78 21.81 -18.10
N ASP A 117 -2.90 21.18 -18.85
CA ASP A 117 -2.46 21.65 -20.18
C ASP A 117 -3.62 21.63 -21.19
N ALA A 118 -4.45 20.59 -21.18
CA ALA A 118 -5.64 20.53 -22.04
C ALA A 118 -6.66 21.64 -21.72
N ILE A 119 -6.89 21.90 -20.42
CA ILE A 119 -7.73 23.01 -19.97
C ILE A 119 -7.11 24.35 -20.39
N GLN A 120 -5.80 24.54 -20.21
CA GLN A 120 -5.09 25.76 -20.62
C GLN A 120 -5.27 26.01 -22.11
N ALA A 121 -4.95 25.02 -22.94
CA ALA A 121 -5.06 25.12 -24.40
C ALA A 121 -6.47 25.50 -24.84
N LYS A 122 -7.50 24.95 -24.18
CA LYS A 122 -8.88 25.31 -24.51
C LYS A 122 -9.28 26.69 -24.00
N VAL A 123 -8.88 27.07 -22.78
CA VAL A 123 -9.11 28.42 -22.26
C VAL A 123 -8.48 29.46 -23.17
N ASP A 124 -7.25 29.23 -23.65
CA ASP A 124 -6.57 30.12 -24.58
C ASP A 124 -7.28 30.18 -25.93
N ALA A 125 -7.61 29.03 -26.52
CA ALA A 125 -8.34 28.97 -27.78
C ALA A 125 -9.69 29.69 -27.72
N LEU A 126 -10.45 29.50 -26.63
CA LEU A 126 -11.73 30.18 -26.40
C LEU A 126 -11.54 31.68 -26.13
N SER A 127 -10.45 32.08 -25.46
CA SER A 127 -10.14 33.50 -25.18
C SER A 127 -9.77 34.28 -26.43
N GLN A 128 -9.21 33.60 -27.44
CA GLN A 128 -8.92 34.21 -28.74
C GLN A 128 -10.17 34.36 -29.62
N LEU A 129 -11.28 33.68 -29.29
CA LEU A 129 -12.54 33.83 -30.00
C LEU A 129 -13.25 35.12 -29.55
N LYS A 130 -13.84 35.81 -30.52
CA LYS A 130 -14.74 36.94 -30.22
C LYS A 130 -15.97 36.42 -29.46
N PRO A 131 -16.59 37.21 -28.56
CA PRO A 131 -17.76 36.75 -27.79
C PRO A 131 -18.90 36.19 -28.63
N LYS A 132 -19.13 36.74 -29.83
CA LYS A 132 -20.13 36.26 -30.81
C LYS A 132 -19.79 34.92 -31.47
N LYS A 133 -18.56 34.43 -31.32
CA LYS A 133 -18.03 33.16 -31.89
C LYS A 133 -17.80 32.08 -30.83
N LEU A 134 -18.06 32.35 -29.56
CA LEU A 134 -18.01 31.33 -28.52
C LEU A 134 -19.14 30.30 -28.74
N PRO A 135 -18.92 29.02 -28.41
CA PRO A 135 -20.00 28.03 -28.35
C PRO A 135 -21.12 28.54 -27.43
N LYS A 136 -22.39 28.27 -27.78
CA LYS A 136 -23.56 28.80 -27.03
C LYS A 136 -23.56 28.42 -25.55
N ASP A 137 -22.88 27.33 -25.20
CA ASP A 137 -22.77 26.80 -23.83
C ASP A 137 -21.61 27.42 -23.02
N ILE A 138 -20.74 28.22 -23.66
CA ILE A 138 -19.58 28.89 -23.08
C ILE A 138 -19.80 30.41 -23.10
N THR A 139 -19.93 31.02 -21.92
CA THR A 139 -19.98 32.47 -21.76
C THR A 139 -18.60 33.04 -21.41
N VAL A 140 -18.45 34.37 -21.55
CA VAL A 140 -17.23 35.08 -21.11
C VAL A 140 -17.00 34.90 -19.61
N GLU A 141 -18.08 34.84 -18.82
CA GLU A 141 -18.02 34.56 -17.38
C GLU A 141 -17.47 33.15 -17.11
N LYS A 142 -18.02 32.10 -17.75
CA LYS A 142 -17.50 30.73 -17.60
C LYS A 142 -16.04 30.60 -18.01
N LEU A 143 -15.62 31.34 -19.03
CA LEU A 143 -14.24 31.35 -19.48
C LEU A 143 -13.31 32.03 -18.46
N ALA A 144 -13.75 33.12 -17.83
CA ALA A 144 -13.02 33.78 -16.76
C ALA A 144 -12.93 32.88 -15.52
N GLU A 145 -14.04 32.24 -15.13
CA GLU A 145 -14.08 31.25 -14.03
C GLU A 145 -13.14 30.07 -14.30
N ALA A 146 -13.13 29.54 -15.53
CA ALA A 146 -12.24 28.45 -15.91
C ALA A 146 -10.76 28.84 -15.86
N LYS A 147 -10.43 30.09 -16.22
CA LYS A 147 -9.06 30.60 -16.09
C LYS A 147 -8.62 30.68 -14.62
N THR A 148 -9.48 31.23 -13.75
CA THR A 148 -9.22 31.26 -12.30
C THR A 148 -9.11 29.85 -11.71
N ALA A 149 -9.99 28.93 -12.12
CA ALA A 149 -9.95 27.53 -11.69
C ALA A 149 -8.65 26.84 -12.14
N LEU A 150 -8.15 27.16 -13.33
CA LEU A 150 -6.89 26.63 -13.83
C LEU A 150 -5.67 27.14 -13.05
N ASP A 151 -5.63 28.44 -12.72
CA ASP A 151 -4.57 28.98 -11.85
C ASP A 151 -4.60 28.33 -10.46
N ALA A 152 -5.80 28.11 -9.92
CA ALA A 152 -5.98 27.38 -8.66
C ALA A 152 -5.53 25.91 -8.76
N LEU A 153 -5.86 25.20 -9.86
CA LEU A 153 -5.42 23.82 -10.11
C LEU A 153 -3.89 23.70 -10.14
N LYS A 154 -3.20 24.65 -10.81
CA LYS A 154 -1.73 24.69 -10.85
C LYS A 154 -1.13 24.91 -9.46
N ALA A 155 -1.67 25.86 -8.70
CA ALA A 155 -1.21 26.15 -7.34
C ALA A 155 -1.47 24.98 -6.37
N ASP A 156 -2.65 24.37 -6.43
CA ASP A 156 -3.00 23.21 -5.62
C ASP A 156 -2.10 22.01 -5.96
N PHE A 157 -1.79 21.79 -7.24
CA PHE A 157 -0.88 20.71 -7.65
C PHE A 157 0.55 20.94 -7.15
N ALA A 158 1.06 22.18 -7.22
CA ALA A 158 2.36 22.52 -6.65
C ALA A 158 2.41 22.22 -5.14
N LYS A 159 1.37 22.60 -4.38
CA LYS A 159 1.26 22.27 -2.96
C LYS A 159 1.24 20.76 -2.72
N ALA A 160 0.48 20.00 -3.52
CA ALA A 160 0.45 18.55 -3.40
C ALA A 160 1.82 17.92 -3.65
N GLN A 161 2.62 18.45 -4.58
CA GLN A 161 4.01 18.03 -4.79
C GLN A 161 4.90 18.32 -3.57
N GLU A 162 4.71 19.46 -2.90
CA GLU A 162 5.41 19.77 -1.66
C GLU A 162 5.01 18.83 -0.52
N THR A 163 3.71 18.54 -0.38
CA THR A 163 3.20 17.55 0.59
C THR A 163 3.81 16.16 0.35
N PHE A 164 3.95 15.75 -0.92
CA PHE A 164 4.61 14.49 -1.27
C PHE A 164 6.10 14.50 -0.90
N LYS A 165 6.82 15.58 -1.21
CA LYS A 165 8.25 15.76 -0.86
C LYS A 165 8.49 15.81 0.65
N ALA A 166 7.55 16.35 1.42
CA ALA A 166 7.55 16.31 2.88
C ALA A 166 7.32 14.89 3.44
N GLY A 167 7.12 13.90 2.56
CA GLY A 167 6.91 12.51 2.90
C GLY A 167 5.46 12.20 3.27
N ASN A 168 4.53 13.13 3.13
CA ASN A 168 3.13 12.90 3.44
C ASN A 168 2.36 12.39 2.21
N MET A 169 2.69 11.15 1.81
CA MET A 169 2.20 10.56 0.57
C MET A 169 0.68 10.41 0.52
N ALA A 170 0.04 10.03 1.63
CA ALA A 170 -1.41 9.83 1.69
C ALA A 170 -2.17 11.14 1.42
N ASP A 171 -1.79 12.22 2.11
CA ASP A 171 -2.41 13.54 1.92
C ASP A 171 -2.11 14.11 0.54
N ALA A 172 -0.90 13.92 0.02
CA ALA A 172 -0.55 14.37 -1.33
C ALA A 172 -1.38 13.67 -2.42
N ILE A 173 -1.62 12.36 -2.29
CA ILE A 173 -2.44 11.59 -3.21
C ILE A 173 -3.91 11.99 -3.10
N ALA A 174 -4.42 12.20 -1.89
CA ALA A 174 -5.79 12.69 -1.67
C ALA A 174 -5.99 14.07 -2.31
N ALA A 175 -5.05 15.00 -2.09
CA ALA A 175 -5.06 16.33 -2.69
C ALA A 175 -5.01 16.25 -4.23
N THR A 176 -4.12 15.42 -4.78
CA THR A 176 -3.98 15.26 -6.24
C THR A 176 -5.21 14.61 -6.88
N THR A 177 -5.87 13.68 -6.17
CA THR A 177 -7.15 13.10 -6.61
C THR A 177 -8.24 14.16 -6.67
N ALA A 178 -8.35 15.01 -5.64
CA ALA A 178 -9.29 16.14 -5.65
C ALA A 178 -8.98 17.15 -6.77
N ILE A 179 -7.70 17.39 -7.07
CA ILE A 179 -7.27 18.24 -8.19
C ILE A 179 -7.67 17.61 -9.54
N GLN A 180 -7.51 16.28 -9.69
CA GLN A 180 -8.00 15.56 -10.86
C GLN A 180 -9.52 15.75 -11.03
N GLU A 181 -10.32 15.59 -9.97
CA GLU A 181 -11.77 15.78 -10.04
C GLU A 181 -12.15 17.20 -10.43
N LYS A 182 -11.47 18.21 -9.86
CA LYS A 182 -11.64 19.62 -10.23
C LYS A 182 -11.26 19.85 -11.70
N ALA A 183 -10.18 19.25 -12.17
CA ALA A 183 -9.75 19.33 -13.57
C ALA A 183 -10.77 18.67 -14.51
N THR A 184 -11.33 17.51 -14.16
CA THR A 184 -12.41 16.86 -14.91
C THR A 184 -13.64 17.76 -15.02
N LYS A 185 -14.09 18.35 -13.90
CA LYS A 185 -15.22 19.30 -13.92
C LYS A 185 -14.93 20.54 -14.76
N ALA A 186 -13.70 21.06 -14.72
CA ALA A 186 -13.31 22.19 -15.57
C ALA A 186 -13.29 21.80 -17.05
N MET A 187 -12.83 20.59 -17.38
CA MET A 187 -12.89 20.04 -18.74
C MET A 187 -14.33 19.93 -19.24
N GLU A 188 -15.25 19.38 -18.44
CA GLU A 188 -16.68 19.29 -18.75
C GLU A 188 -17.32 20.68 -18.92
N ALA A 189 -17.05 21.61 -18.01
CA ALA A 189 -17.57 22.97 -18.05
C ALA A 189 -17.11 23.75 -19.29
N LEU A 190 -15.88 23.47 -19.75
CA LEU A 190 -15.34 24.00 -20.99
C LEU A 190 -15.81 23.23 -22.23
N GLY A 191 -16.58 22.16 -22.07
CA GLY A 191 -17.03 21.27 -23.15
C GLY A 191 -15.88 20.52 -23.83
N ILE A 192 -14.76 20.32 -23.13
CA ILE A 192 -13.72 19.37 -23.56
C ILE A 192 -14.43 18.03 -23.55
N ALA A 193 -14.90 17.58 -24.72
CA ALA A 193 -15.30 16.20 -24.84
C ALA A 193 -14.10 15.37 -24.36
N PRO A 194 -14.31 14.27 -23.60
CA PRO A 194 -13.25 13.28 -23.47
C PRO A 194 -12.71 13.04 -24.89
N PRO A 195 -11.37 12.89 -25.08
CA PRO A 195 -10.87 12.44 -26.37
C PRO A 195 -11.81 11.34 -26.83
N PRO A 196 -12.32 11.35 -28.07
CA PRO A 196 -13.08 10.21 -28.53
C PRO A 196 -12.23 9.01 -28.11
N GLU A 197 -12.79 8.12 -27.27
CA GLU A 197 -12.35 6.74 -27.31
C GLU A 197 -12.32 6.48 -28.80
N VAL A 198 -11.11 6.32 -29.34
CA VAL A 198 -10.96 5.96 -30.74
C VAL A 198 -11.96 4.81 -30.86
N PRO A 199 -13.05 4.96 -31.65
CA PRO A 199 -13.95 3.84 -31.82
C PRO A 199 -13.04 2.71 -32.20
N ALA A 200 -13.01 1.65 -31.38
CA ALA A 200 -12.26 0.46 -31.70
C ALA A 200 -12.53 0.24 -33.18
N ALA A 201 -11.45 0.34 -33.99
CA ALA A 201 -11.55 0.39 -35.44
C ALA A 201 -12.60 -0.64 -35.86
N PRO A 202 -13.59 -0.29 -36.70
CA PRO A 202 -14.68 -1.20 -37.02
C PRO A 202 -14.02 -2.53 -37.38
N ALA A 203 -14.36 -3.56 -36.58
CA ALA A 203 -13.81 -4.89 -36.74
C ALA A 203 -13.88 -5.19 -38.24
N ALA A 204 -12.70 -5.41 -38.84
CA ALA A 204 -12.61 -5.76 -40.25
C ALA A 204 -13.64 -6.87 -40.51
N PRO A 205 -14.46 -6.77 -41.56
CA PRO A 205 -15.48 -7.77 -41.84
C PRO A 205 -14.79 -9.14 -41.87
N ALA A 206 -15.29 -10.04 -41.04
CA ALA A 206 -14.83 -11.41 -40.96
C ALA A 206 -14.68 -11.97 -42.38
N ALA A 207 -13.44 -12.36 -42.72
CA ALA A 207 -13.17 -13.07 -43.94
C ALA A 207 -14.10 -14.29 -44.04
N PRO A 208 -14.65 -14.59 -45.23
CA PRO A 208 -15.58 -15.70 -45.39
C PRO A 208 -14.89 -17.02 -45.01
N ALA A 209 -15.62 -17.81 -44.23
CA ALA A 209 -15.23 -19.13 -43.77
C ALA A 209 -14.76 -20.00 -44.96
N ALA A 210 -13.53 -20.51 -44.86
CA ALA A 210 -13.04 -21.57 -45.73
C ALA A 210 -13.87 -22.86 -45.47
N PRO A 211 -14.19 -23.64 -46.52
CA PRO A 211 -14.98 -24.86 -46.39
C PRO A 211 -14.23 -25.96 -45.62
N PRO A 212 -14.95 -26.91 -44.99
CA PRO A 212 -14.32 -27.95 -44.18
C PRO A 212 -13.60 -28.96 -45.08
N ALA A 213 -12.30 -29.13 -44.86
CA ALA A 213 -11.56 -30.27 -45.39
C ALA A 213 -11.75 -31.48 -44.45
N ALA A 214 -12.07 -32.61 -45.06
CA ALA A 214 -12.45 -33.90 -44.49
C ALA A 214 -11.34 -34.58 -43.64
N PRO A 215 -11.66 -35.67 -42.90
CA PRO A 215 -10.84 -36.16 -41.79
C PRO A 215 -9.67 -37.02 -42.27
N VAL A 216 -8.50 -36.83 -41.67
CA VAL A 216 -7.35 -37.73 -41.89
C VAL A 216 -7.32 -38.76 -40.77
N ALA A 217 -7.49 -40.02 -41.16
CA ALA A 217 -7.46 -41.22 -40.33
C ALA A 217 -6.07 -41.47 -39.70
N PRO A 218 -5.98 -42.26 -38.61
CA PRO A 218 -4.71 -42.55 -37.92
C PRO A 218 -3.98 -43.77 -38.51
N PRO A 219 -2.64 -43.80 -38.44
CA PRO A 219 -1.92 -45.05 -38.29
C PRO A 219 -1.09 -45.01 -36.99
N ALA A 220 -1.36 -45.91 -36.04
CA ALA A 220 -0.82 -47.26 -35.96
C ALA A 220 0.52 -47.30 -35.21
N ALA A 221 0.50 -48.06 -34.12
CA ALA A 221 1.63 -48.42 -33.27
C ALA A 221 2.82 -49.01 -34.05
N LYS A 222 4.04 -48.73 -33.59
CA LYS A 222 5.09 -49.77 -33.50
C LYS A 222 6.20 -49.40 -32.51
N GLN A 223 6.64 -50.48 -31.87
CA GLN A 223 7.52 -50.66 -30.72
C GLN A 223 8.93 -51.06 -31.21
N LYS A 224 9.96 -50.89 -30.35
CA LYS A 224 11.36 -51.38 -30.45
C LYS A 224 12.28 -50.59 -31.40
N SER A 225 13.55 -50.35 -31.08
CA SER A 225 14.53 -51.20 -30.35
C SER A 225 15.44 -50.42 -29.41
#